data_AF-A0AAW5LI28-F1
#
_entry.id   AF-A0AAW5LI28-F1
#
_cell.length_a   1.000
_cell.length_b   1.000
_cell.length_c   1.000
_cell.angle_alpha   90.00
_cell.angle_beta   90.00
_cell.angle_gamma   90.00
#
_symmetry.space_group_name_H-M   'P 1'
#
loop_
_entity.id
_entity.type
_entity.pdbx_description
1 polymer ?
#
loop_
_entity_poly.entity_id
_entity_poly.type
_entity_poly.pdbx_seq_one_letter_code
_entity_poly.pdbx_strand_id
1 'polypeptide(L)'
;ILCLLAAVMSKRLSPLVALIALPIIAALLGGFGLQTSAFIITGIKNVAPVVGMFVFAILFFGIMTDAGMLDPIIDRILRTVGTRPTRIVVGTATLALLVHLDGSGAVTFLVTVPAMLPLYTRLGIDKRILACVCAMAAGVNFLPWTGPV
;
A
#
# COMPACT_ATOMS: atom_id res chain seq x y z
N ILE A 1 -0.50 -6.36 -23.40
CA ILE A 1 0.40 -5.61 -22.50
C ILE A 1 0.80 -4.26 -23.12
N LEU A 2 1.40 -4.23 -24.33
CA LEU A 2 1.78 -2.97 -24.99
C LEU A 2 0.62 -1.97 -25.13
N CYS A 3 -0.57 -2.40 -25.56
CA CYS A 3 -1.75 -1.53 -25.62
C CYS A 3 -2.18 -0.97 -24.26
N LEU A 4 -2.00 -1.75 -23.19
CA LEU A 4 -2.32 -1.32 -21.83
C LEU A 4 -1.31 -0.28 -21.33
N LEU A 5 -0.01 -0.53 -21.54
CA LEU A 5 1.03 0.42 -21.20
C LEU A 5 0.85 1.73 -21.98
N ALA A 6 0.59 1.65 -23.29
CA ALA A 6 0.34 2.83 -24.12
C ALA A 6 -0.90 3.60 -23.64
N ALA A 7 -2.01 2.91 -23.34
CA ALA A 7 -3.23 3.53 -22.83
C ALA A 7 -2.99 4.28 -21.51
N VAL A 8 -2.27 3.68 -20.56
CA VAL A 8 -1.98 4.31 -19.26
C VAL A 8 -0.96 5.45 -19.40
N MET A 9 0.14 5.25 -20.13
CA MET A 9 1.18 6.26 -20.31
C MET A 9 0.69 7.46 -21.12
N SER A 10 -0.29 7.28 -22.00
CA SER A 10 -0.93 8.38 -22.73
C SER A 10 -1.70 9.35 -21.83
N LYS A 11 -1.89 9.02 -20.54
CA LYS A 11 -2.66 9.79 -19.53
C LYS A 11 -4.12 10.06 -19.93
N ARG A 12 -4.62 9.38 -20.96
CA ARG A 12 -5.99 9.56 -21.49
C ARG A 12 -7.02 8.68 -20.77
N LEU A 13 -6.56 7.58 -20.18
CA LEU A 13 -7.38 6.64 -19.43
C LEU A 13 -6.77 6.45 -18.04
N SER A 14 -7.63 6.33 -17.03
CA SER A 14 -7.14 5.93 -15.70
C SER A 14 -6.63 4.48 -15.77
N PRO A 15 -5.59 4.14 -14.97
CA PRO A 15 -5.07 2.77 -14.94
C PRO A 15 -6.16 1.73 -14.68
N LEU A 16 -7.08 2.03 -13.77
CA LEU A 16 -8.20 1.17 -13.42
C LEU A 16 -9.12 0.92 -14.62
N VAL A 17 -9.50 1.98 -15.34
CA VAL A 17 -10.34 1.86 -16.54
C VAL A 17 -9.61 1.08 -17.63
N ALA A 18 -8.31 1.32 -17.84
CA ALA A 18 -7.52 0.57 -18.81
C ALA A 18 -7.42 -0.92 -18.45
N LEU A 19 -7.24 -1.26 -17.17
CA LEU A 19 -7.15 -2.64 -16.67
C LEU A 19 -8.48 -3.40 -16.81
N ILE A 20 -9.63 -2.72 -16.79
CA ILE A 20 -10.93 -3.36 -16.97
C ILE A 20 -11.32 -3.40 -18.45
N ALA A 21 -11.25 -2.28 -19.16
CA ALA A 21 -11.80 -2.15 -20.51
C ALA A 21 -10.98 -2.93 -21.55
N LEU A 22 -9.64 -2.91 -21.47
CA LEU A 22 -8.81 -3.57 -22.49
C LEU A 22 -8.97 -5.10 -22.53
N PRO A 23 -8.96 -5.83 -21.40
CA PRO A 23 -9.22 -7.27 -21.42
C PRO A 23 -10.60 -7.62 -21.97
N ILE A 24 -11.62 -6.81 -21.66
CA ILE A 24 -12.99 -7.02 -22.16
C ILE A 24 -13.03 -6.81 -23.68
N ILE A 25 -12.48 -5.71 -24.18
CA ILE A 25 -12.44 -5.41 -25.63
C ILE A 25 -11.65 -6.49 -26.37
N ALA A 26 -10.50 -6.91 -25.84
CA ALA A 26 -9.67 -7.95 -26.43
C ALA A 26 -10.40 -9.30 -26.50
N ALA A 27 -11.13 -9.68 -25.45
CA ALA A 27 -11.94 -10.90 -25.44
C ALA A 27 -13.10 -10.84 -26.46
N LEU A 28 -13.76 -9.70 -26.59
CA LEU A 28 -14.82 -9.52 -27.58
C LEU A 28 -14.29 -9.57 -29.02
N LEU A 29 -13.17 -8.88 -29.31
CA LEU A 29 -12.51 -8.91 -30.61
C LEU A 29 -11.94 -10.30 -30.95
N GLY A 30 -11.54 -11.08 -29.94
CA GLY A 30 -11.11 -12.47 -30.09
C GLY A 30 -12.23 -13.46 -30.37
N GLY A 31 -13.48 -13.01 -30.48
CA GLY A 31 -14.63 -13.87 -30.80
C GLY A 31 -15.22 -14.64 -29.62
N PHE A 32 -14.81 -14.34 -28.39
CA PHE A 32 -15.26 -15.07 -27.20
C PHE A 32 -16.70 -14.73 -26.77
N GLY A 33 -17.28 -13.63 -27.26
CA GLY A 33 -18.70 -13.29 -27.06
C GLY A 33 -19.15 -13.42 -25.60
N LEU A 34 -20.13 -14.30 -25.35
CA LEU A 34 -20.68 -14.58 -24.01
C LEU A 34 -19.69 -15.27 -23.05
N GLN A 35 -18.67 -15.99 -23.56
CA GLN A 35 -17.64 -16.61 -22.71
C GLN A 35 -16.80 -15.57 -21.96
N THR A 36 -16.77 -14.32 -22.44
CA THR A 36 -16.14 -13.19 -21.73
C THR A 36 -16.65 -13.05 -20.30
N SER A 37 -17.96 -13.23 -20.08
CA SER A 37 -18.57 -13.17 -18.74
C SER A 37 -18.09 -14.30 -17.83
N ALA A 38 -17.89 -15.51 -18.39
CA ALA A 38 -17.35 -16.65 -17.66
C ALA A 38 -15.89 -16.42 -17.25
N PHE A 39 -15.07 -15.80 -18.11
CA PHE A 39 -13.70 -15.40 -17.77
C PHE A 39 -13.66 -14.39 -16.63
N ILE A 40 -14.55 -13.39 -16.65
CA ILE A 40 -14.67 -12.39 -15.58
C ILE A 40 -15.03 -13.07 -14.26
N ILE A 41 -16.08 -13.90 -14.24
CA ILE A 41 -16.52 -14.59 -13.01
C ILE A 41 -15.42 -15.51 -12.48
N THR A 42 -14.73 -16.24 -13.35
CA THR A 42 -13.62 -17.12 -12.96
C THR A 42 -12.47 -16.31 -12.37
N GLY A 43 -12.11 -15.18 -12.99
CA GLY A 43 -11.11 -14.25 -12.47
C GLY A 43 -11.47 -13.72 -11.08
N ILE A 44 -12.72 -13.28 -10.89
CA ILE A 44 -13.21 -12.81 -9.59
C ILE A 44 -13.15 -13.93 -8.54
N LYS A 45 -13.61 -15.14 -8.86
CA LYS A 45 -13.58 -16.29 -7.93
C LYS A 45 -12.17 -16.63 -7.47
N ASN A 46 -11.19 -16.57 -8.38
CA ASN A 46 -9.80 -16.86 -8.06
C ASN A 46 -9.16 -15.81 -7.14
N VAL A 47 -9.60 -14.55 -7.23
CA VAL A 47 -9.04 -13.42 -6.47
C VAL A 47 -9.82 -13.15 -5.17
N ALA A 48 -11.07 -13.62 -5.06
CA ALA A 48 -11.95 -13.35 -3.93
C ALA A 48 -11.38 -13.73 -2.55
N PRO A 49 -10.72 -14.89 -2.34
CA PRO A 49 -10.14 -15.22 -1.04
C PRO A 49 -9.04 -14.24 -0.62
N VAL A 50 -8.20 -13.84 -1.58
CA VAL A 50 -7.12 -12.88 -1.37
C VAL A 50 -7.69 -11.52 -0.98
N VAL A 51 -8.71 -11.05 -1.70
CA VAL A 51 -9.41 -9.79 -1.38
C VAL A 51 -10.04 -9.84 0.01
N GLY A 52 -10.69 -10.95 0.37
CA GLY A 52 -11.29 -11.12 1.69
C GLY A 52 -10.26 -11.00 2.82
N MET A 53 -9.09 -11.63 2.64
CA MET A 53 -7.96 -11.51 3.56
C MET A 53 -7.47 -10.07 3.70
N PHE A 54 -7.29 -9.34 2.59
CA PHE A 54 -6.89 -7.94 2.61
C PHE A 54 -7.91 -7.03 3.31
N VAL A 55 -9.20 -7.20 3.01
CA VAL A 55 -10.26 -6.41 3.65
C VAL A 55 -10.27 -6.65 5.16
N PHE A 56 -10.16 -7.90 5.59
CA PHE A 56 -10.07 -8.24 7.00
C PHE A 56 -8.83 -7.61 7.67
N ALA A 57 -7.65 -7.74 7.06
CA ALA A 57 -6.41 -7.19 7.59
C ALA A 57 -6.49 -5.67 7.73
N ILE A 58 -6.92 -4.95 6.68
CA ILE A 58 -7.05 -3.49 6.69
C ILE A 58 -8.01 -3.03 7.80
N LEU A 59 -9.17 -3.70 7.95
CA LEU A 59 -10.12 -3.34 8.99
C LEU A 59 -9.59 -3.65 10.39
N PHE A 60 -8.97 -4.82 10.59
CA PHE A 60 -8.40 -5.23 11.87
C PHE A 60 -7.27 -4.29 12.31
N PHE A 61 -6.28 -4.06 11.45
CA PHE A 61 -5.16 -3.16 11.74
C PHE A 61 -5.58 -1.69 11.80
N GLY A 62 -6.57 -1.28 11.01
CA GLY A 62 -7.20 0.04 11.12
C GLY A 62 -7.83 0.25 12.50
N ILE A 63 -8.67 -0.67 12.96
CA ILE A 63 -9.30 -0.59 14.28
C ILE A 63 -8.25 -0.62 15.41
N MET A 64 -7.23 -1.47 15.32
CA MET A 64 -6.16 -1.51 16.32
C MET A 64 -5.36 -0.20 16.39
N THR A 65 -5.11 0.41 15.24
CA THR A 65 -4.48 1.72 15.13
C THR A 65 -5.36 2.79 15.77
N ASP A 66 -6.65 2.85 15.42
CA ASP A 66 -7.61 3.82 15.94
C ASP A 66 -7.84 3.64 17.46
N ALA A 67 -7.70 2.42 17.97
CA ALA A 67 -7.77 2.11 19.39
C ALA A 67 -6.49 2.48 20.17
N GLY A 68 -5.44 2.97 19.51
CA GLY A 68 -4.17 3.35 20.15
C GLY A 68 -3.28 2.17 20.54
N MET A 69 -3.52 0.96 20.00
CA MET A 69 -2.69 -0.21 20.33
C MET A 69 -1.22 -0.01 19.90
N LEU A 70 -0.98 0.79 18.87
CA LEU A 70 0.35 1.10 18.36
C LEU A 70 1.06 2.22 19.16
N ASP A 71 0.34 2.98 19.97
CA ASP A 71 0.90 4.13 20.72
C ASP A 71 2.09 3.74 21.61
N PRO A 72 2.07 2.63 22.38
CA PRO A 72 3.21 2.21 23.19
C PRO A 72 4.46 1.88 22.37
N ILE A 73 4.26 1.36 21.15
CA ILE A 73 5.36 1.03 20.22
C ILE A 73 5.93 2.33 19.65
N ILE A 74 5.05 3.24 19.20
CA ILE A 74 5.42 4.57 18.70
C ILE A 74 6.23 5.31 19.77
N ASP A 75 5.73 5.39 20.99
CA ASP A 75 6.40 6.04 22.11
C ASP A 75 7.77 5.45 22.41
N ARG A 76 7.90 4.12 22.37
CA ARG A 76 9.18 3.45 22.57
C ARG A 76 10.17 3.81 21.47
N ILE A 77 9.73 3.82 20.21
CA ILE A 77 10.57 4.24 19.07
C ILE A 77 11.00 5.70 19.26
N LEU A 78 10.06 6.61 19.51
CA LEU A 78 10.32 8.04 19.71
C LEU A 78 11.32 8.29 20.87
N ARG A 79 11.23 7.53 21.97
CA ARG A 79 12.18 7.61 23.08
C ARG A 79 13.58 7.12 22.71
N THR A 80 13.69 6.08 21.88
CA THR A 80 14.99 5.51 21.47
C THR A 80 15.73 6.34 20.43
N VAL A 81 15.01 6.98 19.50
CA VAL A 81 15.64 7.76 18.42
C VAL A 81 16.29 9.05 18.93
N GLY A 82 15.69 9.68 19.96
CA GLY A 82 16.18 10.93 20.53
C GLY A 82 16.19 12.05 19.48
N THR A 83 17.27 12.84 19.44
CA THR A 83 17.39 14.03 18.58
C THR A 83 18.34 13.85 17.39
N ARG A 84 18.94 12.68 17.20
CA ARG A 84 19.91 12.45 16.12
C ARG A 84 19.19 12.13 14.80
N PRO A 85 19.39 12.90 13.71
CA PRO A 85 18.69 12.70 12.44
C PRO A 85 18.79 11.28 11.88
N THR A 86 19.97 10.65 11.95
CA THR A 86 20.17 9.29 11.45
C THR A 86 19.32 8.25 12.20
N ARG A 87 19.20 8.39 13.53
CA ARG A 87 18.34 7.50 14.33
C ARG A 87 16.87 7.73 14.03
N ILE A 88 16.46 8.98 13.77
CA ILE A 88 15.08 9.31 13.42
C ILE A 88 14.68 8.64 12.11
N VAL A 89 15.54 8.69 11.08
CA VAL A 89 15.28 8.02 9.80
C VAL A 89 15.12 6.50 9.98
N VAL A 90 15.98 5.87 10.79
CA VAL A 90 15.88 4.44 11.11
C VAL A 90 14.61 4.13 11.91
N GLY A 91 14.23 4.99 12.87
CA GLY A 91 12.99 4.86 13.61
C GLY A 91 11.76 5.00 12.71
N THR A 92 11.79 5.91 11.73
CA THR A 92 10.74 6.06 10.71
C THR A 92 10.60 4.78 9.91
N ALA A 93 11.71 4.20 9.46
CA ALA A 93 11.71 2.96 8.69
C ALA A 93 11.15 1.81 9.53
N THR A 94 11.56 1.71 10.80
CA THR A 94 11.11 0.67 11.73
C THR A 94 9.62 0.80 11.99
N LEU A 95 9.13 2.01 12.29
CA LEU A 95 7.72 2.26 12.50
C LEU A 95 6.91 1.95 11.24
N ALA A 96 7.36 2.43 10.08
CA ALA A 96 6.69 2.17 8.80
C ALA A 96 6.60 0.67 8.50
N LEU A 97 7.67 -0.10 8.71
CA LEU A 97 7.67 -1.55 8.51
C LEU A 97 6.73 -2.27 9.48
N LEU A 98 6.66 -1.82 10.74
CA LEU A 98 5.74 -2.39 11.73
C LEU A 98 4.27 -2.12 11.40
N VAL A 99 3.96 -0.92 10.93
CA VAL A 99 2.59 -0.61 10.47
C VAL A 99 2.28 -1.36 9.18
N HIS A 100 3.25 -1.46 8.27
CA HIS A 100 3.11 -2.16 7.00
C HIS A 100 2.94 -3.69 7.15
N LEU A 101 2.99 -4.22 8.38
CA LEU A 101 2.55 -5.57 8.66
C LEU A 101 1.10 -5.83 8.22
N ASP A 102 0.28 -4.80 8.02
CA ASP A 102 -1.08 -4.93 7.47
C ASP A 102 -1.12 -5.10 5.93
N GLY A 103 -0.01 -4.85 5.23
CA GLY A 103 0.08 -4.88 3.77
C GLY A 103 -0.54 -3.68 3.05
N SER A 104 -1.02 -2.68 3.78
CA SER A 104 -1.63 -1.47 3.25
C SER A 104 -0.64 -0.31 3.27
N GLY A 105 -0.20 0.11 2.09
CA GLY A 105 0.59 1.33 1.96
C GLY A 105 -0.17 2.55 2.50
N ALA A 106 -1.50 2.63 2.30
CA ALA A 106 -2.30 3.75 2.76
C ALA A 106 -2.27 3.90 4.30
N VAL A 107 -2.49 2.80 5.04
CA VAL A 107 -2.43 2.80 6.50
C VAL A 107 -1.02 3.13 6.98
N THR A 108 0.01 2.58 6.33
CA THR A 108 1.41 2.87 6.62
C THR A 108 1.70 4.38 6.60
N PHE A 109 1.23 5.10 5.57
CA PHE A 109 1.36 6.55 5.49
C PHE A 109 0.50 7.27 6.54
N LEU A 110 -0.75 6.85 6.72
CA LEU A 110 -1.69 7.49 7.65
C LEU A 110 -1.23 7.41 9.10
N VAL A 111 -0.50 6.38 9.51
CA VAL A 111 0.03 6.22 10.87
C VAL A 111 1.42 6.84 11.00
N THR A 112 2.34 6.48 10.11
CA THR A 112 3.75 6.83 10.28
C THR A 112 4.02 8.31 10.07
N VAL A 113 3.34 8.94 9.10
CA VAL A 113 3.57 10.35 8.78
C VAL A 113 3.18 11.25 9.96
N PRO A 114 1.96 11.22 10.52
CA PRO A 114 1.63 12.08 11.65
C PRO A 114 2.45 11.78 12.91
N ALA A 115 2.83 10.51 13.14
CA ALA A 115 3.68 10.14 14.26
C ALA A 115 5.10 10.75 14.16
N MET A 116 5.71 10.74 12.97
CA MET A 116 7.11 11.16 12.78
C MET A 116 7.27 12.61 12.33
N LEU A 117 6.28 13.20 11.67
CA LEU A 117 6.33 14.56 11.11
C LEU A 117 6.71 15.64 12.13
N PRO A 118 6.24 15.61 13.40
CA PRO A 118 6.67 16.58 14.41
C PRO A 118 8.18 16.56 14.66
N LEU A 119 8.82 15.38 14.69
CA LEU A 119 10.27 15.26 14.87
C LEU A 119 11.04 15.82 13.68
N TYR A 120 10.62 15.47 12.46
CA TYR A 120 11.25 15.98 11.23
C TYR A 120 11.17 17.50 11.17
N THR A 121 10.03 18.07 11.55
CA THR A 121 9.81 19.52 11.55
C THR A 121 10.65 20.22 12.63
N ARG A 122 10.70 19.68 13.85
CA ARG A 122 11.47 20.28 14.96
C ARG A 122 12.98 20.28 14.71
N LEU A 123 13.50 19.27 14.03
CA LEU A 123 14.93 19.13 13.78
C LEU A 123 15.35 19.59 12.38
N GLY A 124 14.44 20.19 11.61
CA GLY A 124 14.73 20.71 10.27
C GLY A 124 15.09 19.64 9.24
N ILE A 125 14.65 18.39 9.44
CA ILE A 125 14.91 17.28 8.51
C ILE A 125 13.95 17.41 7.31
N ASP A 126 14.44 17.15 6.11
CA ASP A 126 13.61 17.19 4.90
C ASP A 126 12.48 16.14 4.98
N LYS A 127 11.23 16.61 4.86
CA LYS A 127 10.01 15.79 4.89
C LYS A 127 9.92 14.82 3.71
N ARG A 128 10.65 15.09 2.62
CA ARG A 128 10.79 14.15 1.50
C ARG A 128 11.46 12.86 1.93
N ILE A 129 12.36 12.90 2.92
CA ILE A 129 13.00 11.71 3.47
C ILE A 129 11.96 10.86 4.22
N LEU A 130 11.07 11.48 5.01
CA LEU A 130 9.95 10.79 5.66
C LEU A 130 9.06 10.09 4.62
N ALA A 131 8.65 10.81 3.58
CA ALA A 131 7.82 10.24 2.51
C ALA A 131 8.54 9.10 1.77
N CYS A 132 9.82 9.26 1.46
CA CYS A 132 10.64 8.26 0.79
C CYS A 132 10.78 6.99 1.63
N VAL A 133 11.08 7.12 2.93
CA VAL A 133 11.23 5.98 3.83
C VAL A 133 9.90 5.24 4.01
N CYS A 134 8.79 5.95 4.19
CA CYS A 134 7.46 5.33 4.23
C CYS A 134 7.14 4.61 2.92
N ALA A 135 7.44 5.22 1.76
CA ALA A 135 7.22 4.60 0.45
C ALA A 135 8.05 3.33 0.26
N MET A 136 9.32 3.35 0.68
CA MET A 136 10.18 2.18 0.61
C MET A 136 9.68 1.06 1.51
N ALA A 137 9.29 1.37 2.76
CA ALA A 137 8.73 0.39 3.69
C ALA A 137 7.42 -0.21 3.16
N ALA A 138 6.53 0.63 2.62
CA ALA A 138 5.26 0.20 2.01
C ALA A 138 5.43 -0.58 0.69
N GLY A 139 6.63 -0.59 0.11
CA GLY A 139 6.96 -1.35 -1.09
C GLY A 139 7.56 -2.73 -0.80
N VAL A 140 7.81 -3.07 0.47
CA VAL A 140 8.41 -4.37 0.82
C VAL A 140 7.32 -5.39 1.09
N ASN A 141 7.19 -6.38 0.20
CA ASN A 141 6.25 -7.49 0.36
C ASN A 141 6.91 -8.67 1.08
N PHE A 142 6.97 -8.63 2.41
CA PHE A 142 7.59 -9.71 3.20
C PHE A 142 6.57 -10.63 3.89
N LEU A 143 5.27 -10.40 3.72
CA LEU A 143 4.21 -11.22 4.30
C LEU A 143 3.35 -11.83 3.19
N PRO A 144 2.79 -13.03 3.40
CA PRO A 144 1.96 -13.69 2.39
C PRO A 144 0.68 -12.91 2.06
N TRP A 145 0.29 -11.96 2.91
CA TRP A 145 -0.86 -11.08 2.70
C TRP A 145 -0.52 -9.65 2.29
N THR A 146 0.75 -9.26 2.13
CA THR A 146 1.09 -7.93 1.57
C THR A 146 0.94 -7.88 0.05
N GLY A 147 0.75 -9.05 -0.59
CA GLY A 147 0.57 -9.20 -2.04
C GLY A 147 1.46 -10.32 -2.57
N PRO A 148 1.35 -10.66 -3.87
CA PRO A 148 2.28 -11.58 -4.51
C PRO A 148 3.71 -11.01 -4.46
N VAL A 149 4.68 -11.85 -4.11
CA VAL A 149 6.12 -11.56 -4.19
C VAL A 149 6.67 -11.75 -5.60
#